data_AF-A0AAV6IP76-F1
#
_entry.id   AF-A0AAV6IP76-F1
#
_cell.length_a   1.000
_cell.length_b   1.000
_cell.length_c   1.000
_cell.angle_alpha   90.00
_cell.angle_beta   90.00
_cell.angle_gamma   90.00
#
_symmetry.space_group_name_H-M   'P 1'
#
loop_
_entity.id
_entity.type
_entity.pdbx_description
1 polymer ?
#
loop_
_entity_poly.entity_id
_entity_poly.type
_entity_poly.pdbx_seq_one_letter_code
_entity_poly.pdbx_strand_id
1 'polypeptide(L)'
;MIVDRCIIDYHPQCPINSTGRVRVYVYDTRLDGPDQEQAQYVFPVACPIELYYYGTSYASLQDDVCPWIAKYKLEESNIRKDVRYCKIKAYVKLCTSKNPEEIEFRPPSFKIKSKKFNEEDVDCSHVAYAPKQPKLCRTRSSMITGERQRPLLLPGLTFQQARSSVSYPIQPTPVQPIFTEAQDPGPSK
;
A
#
# COMPACT_ATOMS: atom_id res chain seq x y z
N MET A 1 22.98 3.37 0.95
CA MET A 1 22.90 4.62 0.17
C MET A 1 21.45 4.89 -0.19
N ILE A 2 21.05 6.14 -0.37
CA ILE A 2 19.68 6.48 -0.79
C ILE A 2 19.61 6.43 -2.31
N VAL A 3 18.56 5.81 -2.83
CA VAL A 3 18.20 5.84 -4.25
C VAL A 3 17.54 7.17 -4.54
N ASP A 4 18.06 7.91 -5.50
CA ASP A 4 17.45 9.15 -6.00
C ASP A 4 16.29 8.81 -6.95
N ARG A 5 16.57 7.98 -7.96
CA ARG A 5 15.58 7.56 -8.96
C ARG A 5 16.02 6.33 -9.74
N CYS A 6 15.03 5.62 -10.26
CA CYS A 6 15.22 4.59 -11.27
C CYS A 6 15.02 5.20 -12.66
N ILE A 7 15.90 4.85 -13.60
CA ILE A 7 15.88 5.35 -14.96
C ILE A 7 15.81 4.16 -15.92
N ILE A 8 14.83 4.19 -16.82
CA ILE A 8 14.64 3.19 -17.86
C ILE A 8 14.76 3.88 -19.21
N ASP A 9 15.83 3.56 -19.95
CA ASP A 9 16.08 4.05 -21.28
C ASP A 9 15.58 3.03 -22.31
N TYR A 10 14.60 3.45 -23.11
CA TYR A 10 14.02 2.65 -24.18
C TYR A 10 14.47 3.16 -25.54
N HIS A 11 15.14 2.29 -26.30
CA HIS A 11 15.58 2.57 -27.66
C HIS A 11 14.88 1.64 -28.66
N PRO A 12 14.01 2.16 -29.54
CA PRO A 12 13.35 1.35 -30.56
C PRO A 12 14.36 0.85 -31.60
N GLN A 13 14.22 -0.40 -32.02
CA GLN A 13 14.98 -1.03 -33.10
C GLN A 13 14.06 -1.54 -34.23
N CYS A 14 12.77 -1.20 -34.16
CA CYS A 14 11.77 -1.65 -35.10
C CYS A 14 11.78 -0.77 -36.39
N PRO A 15 11.40 -1.34 -37.54
CA PRO A 15 11.16 -0.57 -38.76
C PRO A 15 10.11 0.53 -38.60
N ILE A 16 10.16 1.56 -39.45
CA ILE A 16 9.31 2.77 -39.33
C ILE A 16 7.80 2.50 -39.43
N ASN A 17 7.41 1.40 -40.08
CA ASN A 17 6.01 0.97 -40.23
C ASN A 17 5.52 0.06 -39.09
N SER A 18 6.35 -0.13 -38.06
CA SER A 18 5.96 -0.94 -36.90
C SER A 18 4.95 -0.19 -36.05
N THR A 19 3.87 -0.88 -35.69
CA THR A 19 2.81 -0.38 -34.82
C THR A 19 2.74 -1.24 -33.57
N GLY A 20 2.17 -0.69 -32.51
CA GLY A 20 2.00 -1.35 -31.22
C GLY A 20 2.34 -0.44 -30.05
N ARG A 21 1.99 -0.90 -28.85
CA ARG A 21 2.21 -0.18 -27.60
C ARG A 21 3.12 -1.00 -26.70
N VAL A 22 4.12 -0.35 -26.13
CA VAL A 22 4.98 -0.94 -25.11
C VAL A 22 4.47 -0.50 -23.76
N ARG A 23 4.21 -1.48 -22.90
CA ARG A 23 3.88 -1.27 -21.51
C ARG A 23 5.07 -1.65 -20.65
N VAL A 24 5.54 -0.72 -19.84
CA VAL A 24 6.66 -0.92 -18.90
C VAL A 24 6.12 -0.84 -17.49
N TYR A 25 6.51 -1.81 -16.67
CA TYR A 25 6.15 -1.92 -15.27
C TYR A 25 7.40 -1.80 -14.41
N VAL A 26 7.30 -0.99 -13.35
CA VAL A 26 8.33 -0.84 -12.34
C VAL A 26 7.88 -1.57 -11.08
N TYR A 27 8.67 -2.55 -10.66
CA TYR A 27 8.43 -3.35 -9.48
C TYR A 27 9.45 -3.06 -8.38
N ASP A 28 9.00 -3.08 -7.12
CA ASP A 28 9.84 -3.14 -5.93
C ASP A 28 9.70 -4.52 -5.26
N THR A 29 10.76 -5.32 -5.27
CA THR A 29 10.75 -6.70 -4.75
C THR A 29 10.71 -6.78 -3.23
N ARG A 30 10.86 -5.66 -2.52
CA ARG A 30 10.77 -5.63 -1.06
C ARG A 30 9.33 -5.61 -0.56
N LEU A 31 8.39 -5.27 -1.45
CA LEU A 31 6.97 -5.30 -1.19
C LEU A 31 6.41 -6.68 -1.57
N ASP A 32 5.24 -7.01 -1.04
CA ASP A 32 4.60 -8.30 -1.26
C ASP A 32 3.32 -8.16 -2.09
N GLY A 33 3.11 -9.13 -2.98
CA GLY A 33 1.86 -9.27 -3.72
C GLY A 33 1.56 -8.10 -4.68
N PRO A 34 0.35 -7.52 -4.66
CA PRO A 34 -0.06 -6.49 -5.62
C PRO A 34 0.67 -5.17 -5.41
N ASP A 35 1.20 -4.93 -4.21
CA ASP A 35 1.91 -3.70 -3.87
C ASP A 35 3.33 -3.67 -4.47
N GLN A 36 3.80 -4.76 -5.08
CA GLN A 36 5.09 -4.76 -5.77
C GLN A 36 5.09 -3.82 -6.96
N GLU A 37 3.98 -3.70 -7.68
CA GLU A 37 3.89 -2.77 -8.80
C GLU A 37 3.85 -1.34 -8.26
N GLN A 38 4.73 -0.49 -8.76
CA GLN A 38 4.87 0.88 -8.28
C GLN A 38 4.46 1.90 -9.34
N ALA A 39 4.85 1.66 -10.58
CA ALA A 39 4.49 2.52 -11.70
C ALA A 39 4.35 1.73 -13.00
N GLN A 40 3.50 2.24 -13.88
CA GLN A 40 3.27 1.72 -15.20
C GLN A 40 3.37 2.86 -16.22
N TYR A 41 3.99 2.57 -17.36
CA TYR A 41 4.11 3.47 -18.50
C TYR A 41 3.60 2.77 -19.74
N VAL A 42 2.87 3.48 -20.60
CA VAL A 42 2.40 2.99 -21.89
C VAL A 42 2.77 4.01 -22.95
N PHE A 43 3.44 3.57 -24.01
CA PHE A 43 3.87 4.43 -25.11
C PHE A 43 3.98 3.66 -26.44
N PRO A 44 4.00 4.34 -27.59
CA PRO A 44 4.15 3.68 -28.89
C PRO A 44 5.50 2.98 -29.03
N VAL A 45 5.53 1.79 -29.67
CA VAL A 45 6.75 0.97 -29.81
C VAL A 45 7.90 1.69 -30.51
N ALA A 46 7.58 2.61 -31.42
CA ALA A 46 8.55 3.39 -32.18
C ALA A 46 9.05 4.65 -31.43
N CYS A 47 8.52 4.94 -30.23
CA CYS A 47 8.87 6.12 -29.45
C CYS A 47 10.16 5.89 -28.63
N PRO A 48 11.27 6.59 -28.93
CA PRO A 48 12.44 6.58 -28.07
C PRO A 48 12.16 7.46 -26.83
N ILE A 49 12.24 6.86 -25.65
CA ILE A 49 11.80 7.51 -24.40
C ILE A 49 12.68 7.11 -23.22
N GLU A 50 12.90 8.06 -22.32
CA GLU A 50 13.43 7.81 -20.97
C GLU A 50 12.31 7.91 -19.95
N LEU A 51 12.22 6.90 -19.08
CA LEU A 51 11.24 6.86 -17.99
C LEU A 51 11.96 7.07 -16.67
N TYR A 52 11.38 7.88 -15.80
CA TYR A 52 11.91 8.20 -14.49
C TYR A 52 10.88 7.83 -13.42
N TYR A 53 11.31 6.98 -12.50
CA TYR A 53 10.56 6.66 -11.30
C TYR A 53 11.34 7.17 -10.09
N TYR A 54 10.75 8.11 -9.36
CA TYR A 54 11.31 8.66 -8.14
C TYR A 54 10.77 7.86 -6.96
N GLY A 55 11.66 7.28 -6.16
CA GLY A 55 11.28 6.50 -4.98
C GLY A 55 12.20 6.82 -3.82
N THR A 56 11.62 7.04 -2.65
CA THR A 56 12.33 7.23 -1.37
C THR A 56 12.79 5.88 -0.84
N SER A 57 13.76 5.27 -1.52
CA SER A 57 14.23 3.95 -1.13
C SER A 57 15.71 3.91 -0.82
N TYR A 58 16.11 2.92 -0.03
CA TYR A 58 17.50 2.64 0.28
C TYR A 58 17.98 1.49 -0.59
N ALA A 59 19.20 1.63 -1.13
CA ALA A 59 19.94 0.55 -1.74
C ALA A 59 21.26 0.38 -0.99
N SER A 60 21.56 -0.85 -0.57
CA SER A 60 22.90 -1.16 -0.09
C SER A 60 23.80 -1.47 -1.29
N LEU A 61 25.05 -1.01 -1.24
CA LEU A 61 26.08 -1.48 -2.19
C LEU A 61 26.52 -2.91 -1.90
N GLN A 62 26.22 -3.41 -0.69
CA GLN A 62 26.51 -4.78 -0.27
C GLN A 62 25.41 -5.76 -0.69
N ASP A 63 24.23 -5.25 -1.07
CA ASP A 63 23.18 -6.12 -1.60
C ASP A 63 23.54 -6.49 -3.04
N ASP A 64 23.71 -7.79 -3.29
CA ASP A 64 24.04 -8.34 -4.61
C ASP A 64 22.96 -8.06 -5.66
N VAL A 65 21.73 -7.72 -5.22
CA VAL A 65 20.56 -7.55 -6.11
C VAL A 65 19.87 -6.22 -5.84
N CYS A 66 19.71 -5.42 -6.89
CA CYS A 66 18.89 -4.22 -6.84
C CYS A 66 17.41 -4.63 -6.65
N PRO A 67 16.69 -4.07 -5.67
CA PRO A 67 15.29 -4.43 -5.40
C PRO A 67 14.32 -3.95 -6.49
N TRP A 68 14.79 -3.11 -7.42
CA TRP A 68 13.99 -2.55 -8.48
C TRP A 68 14.07 -3.40 -9.75
N ILE A 69 12.91 -3.83 -10.25
CA ILE A 69 12.81 -4.64 -11.47
C ILE A 69 11.94 -3.91 -12.48
N ALA A 70 12.48 -3.67 -13.67
CA ALA A 70 11.70 -3.21 -14.82
C ALA A 70 11.28 -4.41 -15.66
N LYS A 71 9.97 -4.61 -15.83
CA LYS A 71 9.40 -5.58 -16.79
C LYS A 71 8.75 -4.81 -17.92
N TYR A 72 8.74 -5.39 -19.12
CA TYR A 72 8.08 -4.79 -20.27
C TYR A 72 7.31 -5.82 -21.06
N LYS A 73 6.26 -5.35 -21.73
CA LYS A 73 5.41 -6.15 -22.61
C LYS A 73 5.06 -5.33 -23.84
N LEU A 74 5.03 -6.00 -24.99
CA LEU A 74 4.51 -5.43 -26.22
C LEU A 74 3.05 -5.86 -26.40
N GLU A 75 2.17 -4.90 -26.65
CA GLU A 75 0.73 -5.09 -26.86
C GLU A 75 0.32 -4.55 -28.23
N GLU A 76 -0.66 -5.20 -28.86
CA GLU A 76 -1.32 -4.73 -30.10
C GLU A 76 -0.34 -4.42 -31.26
N SER A 77 0.75 -5.21 -31.37
CA SER A 77 1.80 -4.94 -32.35
C SER A 77 1.71 -5.78 -33.62
N ASN A 78 2.17 -5.20 -34.74
CA ASN A 78 2.38 -5.91 -36.01
C ASN A 78 3.75 -6.60 -36.12
N ILE A 79 4.59 -6.52 -35.07
CA ILE A 79 5.92 -7.12 -35.03
C ILE A 79 5.80 -8.64 -34.85
N ARG A 80 6.56 -9.40 -35.65
CA ARG A 80 6.61 -10.86 -35.55
C ARG A 80 7.22 -11.30 -34.22
N LYS A 81 6.73 -12.43 -33.69
CA LYS A 81 7.33 -13.09 -32.51
C LYS A 81 8.80 -13.40 -32.78
N ASP A 82 9.60 -13.40 -31.71
CA ASP A 82 11.05 -13.69 -31.71
C ASP A 82 11.93 -12.68 -32.46
N VAL A 83 11.38 -11.53 -32.87
CA VAL A 83 12.17 -10.42 -33.41
C VAL A 83 12.50 -9.41 -32.32
N ARG A 84 13.78 -9.05 -32.20
CA ARG A 84 14.20 -7.96 -31.32
C ARG A 84 13.69 -6.63 -31.87
N TYR A 85 12.80 -5.98 -31.13
CA TYR A 85 12.19 -4.71 -31.54
C TYR A 85 12.67 -3.50 -30.72
N CYS A 86 13.37 -3.73 -29.61
CA CYS A 86 13.88 -2.67 -28.77
C CYS A 86 15.17 -3.08 -28.04
N LYS A 87 15.91 -2.07 -27.59
CA LYS A 87 16.95 -2.20 -26.57
C LYS A 87 16.51 -1.40 -25.35
N ILE A 88 16.32 -2.08 -24.23
CA ILE A 88 15.98 -1.47 -22.95
C ILE A 88 17.20 -1.50 -22.03
N LYS A 89 17.45 -0.41 -21.32
CA LYS A 89 18.46 -0.34 -20.27
C LYS A 89 17.82 0.26 -19.03
N ALA A 90 17.92 -0.44 -17.90
CA ALA A 90 17.46 0.07 -16.62
C ALA A 90 18.68 0.28 -15.72
N TYR A 91 18.71 1.40 -15.01
CA TYR A 91 19.74 1.70 -14.03
C TYR A 91 19.20 2.56 -12.91
N VAL A 92 19.80 2.43 -11.73
CA VAL A 92 19.41 3.18 -10.53
C VAL A 92 20.44 4.27 -10.29
N LYS A 93 19.97 5.50 -10.11
CA LYS A 93 20.80 6.63 -9.72
C LYS A 93 20.77 6.76 -8.20
N LEU A 94 21.94 6.71 -7.58
CA LEU A 94 22.11 6.92 -6.14
C LEU A 94 22.24 8.40 -5.83
N CYS A 95 21.75 8.81 -4.67
CA CYS A 95 21.91 10.15 -4.14
C CYS A 95 23.38 10.37 -3.75
N THR A 96 23.96 11.49 -4.19
CA THR A 96 25.36 11.85 -3.93
C THR A 96 25.52 12.81 -2.74
N SER A 97 24.42 13.27 -2.12
CA SER A 97 24.48 14.17 -0.97
C SER A 97 24.97 13.43 0.28
N LYS A 98 25.83 14.09 1.07
CA LYS A 98 26.33 13.58 2.36
C LYS A 98 25.23 13.51 3.42
N ASN A 99 24.32 14.49 3.39
CA ASN A 99 23.12 14.56 4.21
C ASN A 99 21.95 14.52 3.23
N PRO A 100 21.46 13.33 2.85
CA PRO A 100 20.30 13.28 1.98
C PRO A 100 19.09 13.77 2.77
N GLU A 101 18.58 14.93 2.38
CA GLU A 101 17.26 15.37 2.82
C GLU A 101 16.20 14.35 2.38
N GLU A 102 15.09 14.29 3.10
CA GLU A 102 13.97 13.45 2.74
C GLU A 102 13.49 13.87 1.34
N ILE A 103 13.66 12.98 0.36
CA ILE A 103 13.30 13.26 -1.03
C ILE A 103 11.78 13.38 -1.07
N GLU A 104 11.28 14.57 -1.40
CA GLU A 104 9.86 14.78 -1.63
C GLU A 104 9.36 13.79 -2.70
N PHE A 105 8.22 13.16 -2.44
CA PHE A 105 7.62 12.25 -3.39
C PHE A 105 7.31 12.99 -4.70
N ARG A 106 7.90 12.53 -5.79
CA ARG A 106 7.66 13.05 -7.13
C ARG A 106 6.88 12.02 -7.95
N PRO A 107 5.86 12.46 -8.70
CA PRO A 107 5.15 11.54 -9.58
C PRO A 107 6.11 10.95 -10.63
N PRO A 108 5.82 9.76 -11.16
CA PRO A 108 6.49 9.21 -12.32
C PRO A 108 6.57 10.25 -13.44
N SER A 109 7.75 10.41 -14.04
CA SER A 109 7.94 11.34 -15.15
C SER A 109 8.60 10.63 -16.33
N PHE A 110 8.55 11.25 -17.50
CA PHE A 110 9.18 10.71 -18.69
C PHE A 110 9.77 11.83 -19.55
N LYS A 111 10.67 11.47 -20.46
CA LYS A 111 11.27 12.37 -21.44
C LYS A 111 11.33 11.69 -22.79
N ILE A 112 10.57 12.22 -23.73
CA ILE A 112 10.57 11.78 -25.12
C ILE A 112 11.84 12.32 -25.80
N LYS A 113 12.57 11.46 -26.51
CA LYS A 113 13.82 11.82 -27.22
C LYS A 113 13.59 12.26 -28.67
N SER A 114 12.39 12.04 -29.19
CA SER A 114 12.01 12.33 -30.58
C SER A 114 11.03 13.50 -30.64
N LYS A 115 11.11 14.30 -31.71
CA LYS A 115 10.13 15.36 -32.00
C LYS A 115 8.83 14.83 -32.64
N LYS A 116 8.78 13.54 -32.99
CA LYS A 116 7.62 12.94 -33.67
C LYS A 116 6.46 12.59 -32.74
N PHE A 117 6.73 12.52 -31.44
CA PHE A 117 5.77 12.10 -30.43
C PHE A 117 5.60 13.22 -29.42
N ASN A 118 4.38 13.35 -28.91
CA ASN A 118 4.01 14.33 -27.91
C ASN A 118 3.72 13.64 -26.57
N GLU A 119 3.54 14.44 -25.52
CA GLU A 119 3.20 13.93 -24.19
C GLU A 119 1.85 13.21 -24.18
N GLU A 120 0.94 13.56 -25.08
CA GLU A 120 -0.37 12.90 -25.25
C GLU A 120 -0.27 11.46 -25.76
N ASP A 121 0.87 11.07 -26.36
CA ASP A 121 1.10 9.71 -26.83
C ASP A 121 1.53 8.77 -25.70
N VAL A 122 1.84 9.30 -24.52
CA VAL A 122 2.45 8.56 -23.40
C VAL A 122 1.55 8.63 -22.19
N ASP A 123 1.06 7.47 -21.75
CA ASP A 123 0.33 7.35 -20.50
C ASP A 123 1.29 6.93 -19.38
N CYS A 124 1.23 7.62 -18.25
CA CYS A 124 1.90 7.23 -17.02
C CYS A 124 0.90 7.08 -15.88
N SER A 125 0.99 5.97 -15.15
CA SER A 125 0.23 5.74 -13.93
C SER A 125 1.15 5.30 -12.80
N HIS A 126 0.81 5.74 -11.59
CA HIS A 126 1.43 5.29 -10.34
C HIS A 126 0.42 4.41 -9.59
N VAL A 127 0.87 3.39 -8.88
CA VAL A 127 -0.01 2.57 -8.06
C VAL A 127 -0.56 3.40 -6.91
N ALA A 128 -1.88 3.42 -6.75
CA ALA A 128 -2.52 4.17 -5.67
C ALA A 128 -2.04 3.63 -4.31
N TYR A 129 -1.96 4.49 -3.30
CA TYR A 129 -1.64 4.05 -1.94
C TYR A 129 -2.59 2.92 -1.53
N ALA A 130 -2.02 1.80 -1.09
CA ALA A 130 -2.81 0.72 -0.52
C ALA A 130 -3.68 1.28 0.63
N PRO A 131 -4.96 0.88 0.72
CA PRO A 131 -5.82 1.33 1.80
C PRO A 131 -5.17 0.95 3.13
N LYS A 132 -5.03 1.91 4.06
CA LYS A 132 -4.41 1.68 5.37
C LYS A 132 -5.18 0.58 6.11
N GLN A 133 -4.62 -0.62 6.13
CA GLN A 133 -5.19 -1.72 6.91
C GLN A 133 -4.62 -1.69 8.33
N PRO A 134 -5.48 -1.67 9.38
CA PRO A 134 -5.01 -1.76 10.75
C PRO A 134 -4.37 -3.14 10.97
N LYS A 135 -3.04 -3.19 11.12
CA LYS A 135 -2.35 -4.40 11.57
C LYS A 135 -2.46 -4.47 13.09
N LEU A 136 -2.96 -5.60 13.61
CA LEU A 136 -2.99 -5.84 15.06
C LEU A 136 -1.54 -5.96 15.58
N CYS A 137 -1.07 -4.98 16.36
CA CYS A 137 0.22 -5.07 17.03
C CYS A 137 0.22 -6.26 17.99
N ARG A 138 0.88 -7.35 17.61
CA ARG A 138 1.04 -8.53 18.48
C ARG A 138 2.17 -8.27 19.48
N THR A 139 1.83 -7.74 20.65
CA THR A 139 2.75 -7.67 21.80
C THR A 139 2.96 -9.08 22.37
N ARG A 140 4.08 -9.39 23.05
CA ARG A 140 4.30 -10.71 23.71
C ARG A 140 3.14 -11.16 24.61
N SER A 141 2.38 -10.22 25.19
CA SER A 141 1.15 -10.47 25.96
C SER A 141 -0.03 -11.00 25.14
N SER A 142 0.00 -10.90 23.81
CA SER A 142 -0.99 -11.46 22.88
C SER A 142 -0.62 -12.87 22.37
N MET A 143 0.62 -13.32 22.60
CA MET A 143 1.08 -14.68 22.28
C MET A 143 0.99 -15.63 23.47
N ILE A 144 0.93 -15.08 24.69
CA ILE A 144 0.85 -15.82 25.94
C ILE A 144 -0.53 -15.56 26.55
N THR A 145 -1.55 -16.27 26.07
CA THR A 145 -2.70 -16.78 26.84
C THR A 145 -3.78 -17.21 25.86
N GLY A 146 -4.17 -18.48 25.96
CA GLY A 146 -5.46 -18.92 25.43
C GLY A 146 -6.57 -18.01 25.97
N GLU A 147 -7.49 -17.66 25.08
CA GLU A 147 -8.77 -17.01 25.36
C GLU A 147 -8.74 -15.79 26.29
N ARG A 148 -8.42 -14.62 25.73
CA ARG A 148 -9.02 -13.37 26.23
C ARG A 148 -10.18 -13.00 25.32
N GLN A 149 -11.39 -13.37 25.74
CA GLN A 149 -12.63 -12.98 25.07
C GLN A 149 -12.67 -11.45 24.91
N ARG A 150 -13.16 -10.99 23.74
CA ARG A 150 -13.44 -9.57 23.55
C ARG A 150 -14.51 -9.14 24.57
N PRO A 151 -14.32 -8.03 25.29
CA PRO A 151 -15.37 -7.51 26.14
C PRO A 151 -16.57 -7.12 25.25
N LEU A 152 -17.76 -7.59 25.62
CA LEU A 152 -19.00 -7.32 24.90
C LEU A 152 -19.42 -5.88 25.22
N LEU A 153 -19.29 -4.98 24.24
CA LEU A 153 -19.64 -3.57 24.38
C LEU A 153 -21.16 -3.41 24.28
N LEU A 154 -21.82 -3.23 25.42
CA LEU A 154 -23.24 -2.87 25.46
C LEU A 154 -23.42 -1.38 25.12
N PRO A 155 -24.57 -1.00 24.52
CA PRO A 155 -24.88 0.41 24.24
C PRO A 155 -24.76 1.26 25.52
N GLY A 156 -23.97 2.34 25.45
CA GLY A 156 -23.74 3.25 26.58
C GLY A 156 -22.48 2.96 27.43
N LEU A 157 -21.71 1.91 27.13
CA LEU A 157 -20.45 1.63 27.81
C LEU A 157 -19.22 2.02 26.97
N THR A 158 -18.23 2.60 27.64
CA THR A 158 -16.90 2.85 27.04
C THR A 158 -16.01 1.60 27.14
N PHE A 159 -15.03 1.50 26.25
CA PHE A 159 -14.08 0.38 26.21
C PHE A 159 -13.35 0.15 27.54
N GLN A 160 -13.07 1.23 28.27
CA GLN A 160 -12.39 1.19 29.55
C GLN A 160 -13.29 0.64 30.66
N GLN A 161 -14.59 0.97 30.63
CA GLN A 161 -15.60 0.43 31.53
C GLN A 161 -15.92 -1.05 31.25
N ALA A 162 -15.90 -1.46 29.97
CA ALA A 162 -16.10 -2.87 29.58
C ALA A 162 -14.89 -3.78 29.92
N ARG A 163 -13.73 -3.18 30.28
CA ARG A 163 -12.48 -3.87 30.63
C ARG A 163 -12.19 -3.93 32.12
N SER A 164 -12.87 -3.14 32.96
CA SER A 164 -12.60 -3.10 34.40
C SER A 164 -13.29 -4.24 35.14
N SER A 165 -12.52 -5.02 35.91
CA SER A 165 -13.02 -6.06 36.83
C SER A 165 -13.59 -5.49 38.14
N VAL A 166 -13.99 -4.22 38.17
CA VAL A 166 -14.43 -3.50 39.36
C VAL A 166 -15.91 -3.12 39.20
N SER A 167 -16.73 -3.89 39.91
CA SER A 167 -18.12 -3.69 40.35
C SER A 167 -19.19 -3.30 39.31
N TYR A 168 -20.14 -4.22 39.14
CA TYR A 168 -21.49 -4.01 38.61
C TYR A 168 -22.18 -2.76 39.20
N PRO A 169 -23.12 -2.14 38.48
CA PRO A 169 -23.94 -1.06 39.02
C PRO A 169 -24.71 -1.54 40.26
N ILE A 170 -24.75 -0.69 41.28
CA ILE A 170 -25.53 -0.86 42.50
C ILE A 170 -26.97 -1.21 42.12
N GLN A 171 -27.42 -2.43 42.45
CA GLN A 171 -28.83 -2.75 42.33
C GLN A 171 -29.62 -1.98 43.41
N PRO A 172 -30.79 -1.42 43.07
CA PRO A 172 -31.66 -0.83 44.07
C PRO A 172 -32.14 -1.92 45.05
N THR A 173 -31.80 -1.76 46.32
CA THR A 173 -32.27 -2.63 47.42
C THR A 173 -33.80 -2.55 47.55
N PRO A 174 -34.50 -3.70 47.67
CA PRO A 174 -35.93 -3.70 47.93
C PRO A 174 -36.22 -3.29 49.39
N VAL A 175 -37.17 -2.40 49.57
CA VAL A 175 -37.70 -2.00 50.89
C VAL A 175 -38.53 -3.17 51.45
N GLN A 176 -38.09 -3.74 52.56
CA GLN A 176 -38.83 -4.77 53.30
C GLN A 176 -40.00 -4.14 54.07
N PRO A 177 -41.20 -4.75 54.08
CA PRO A 177 -42.34 -4.23 54.83
C PRO A 177 -42.19 -4.55 56.33
N ILE A 178 -42.40 -3.54 57.18
CA ILE A 178 -42.53 -3.72 58.63
C ILE A 178 -43.97 -4.14 58.91
N PHE A 179 -44.17 -5.41 59.25
CA PHE A 179 -45.36 -5.89 59.93
C PHE A 179 -45.16 -5.74 61.44
N THR A 180 -46.10 -5.06 62.11
CA THR A 180 -46.36 -5.25 63.54
C THR A 180 -47.82 -5.67 63.69
N GLU A 181 -48.00 -6.87 64.21
CA GLU A 181 -49.26 -7.54 64.47
C GLU A 181 -49.68 -7.31 65.93
N ALA A 182 -50.95 -6.93 66.17
CA ALA A 182 -51.67 -7.22 67.43
C ALA A 182 -53.19 -6.98 67.26
N GLN A 183 -53.91 -8.10 67.11
CA GLN A 183 -55.24 -8.50 67.64
C GLN A 183 -56.46 -7.54 67.55
N ASP A 184 -57.56 -7.83 66.84
CA ASP A 184 -58.62 -8.90 66.96
C ASP A 184 -59.90 -8.26 67.57
N PRO A 185 -61.14 -8.81 67.49
CA PRO A 185 -61.86 -9.64 66.51
C PRO A 185 -63.11 -8.89 65.92
N GLY A 186 -63.86 -9.50 64.99
CA GLY A 186 -65.17 -8.98 64.50
C GLY A 186 -66.29 -8.99 65.57
N PRO A 187 -67.61 -8.89 65.25
CA PRO A 187 -68.26 -9.04 63.94
C PRO A 187 -69.48 -8.10 63.63
N SER A 188 -70.02 -8.26 62.41
CA SER A 188 -71.44 -8.16 61.96
C SER A 188 -72.38 -7.01 62.40
N LYS A 189 -72.75 -6.12 61.44
CA LYS A 189 -74.07 -6.06 60.77
C LYS A 189 -74.07 -5.00 59.67
#